data_AF-A0A149UT62-F1
#
_entry.id   AF-A0A149UT62-F1
#
_cell.length_a   1.000
_cell.length_b   1.000
_cell.length_c   1.000
_cell.angle_alpha   90.00
_cell.angle_beta   90.00
_cell.angle_gamma   90.00
#
_symmetry.space_group_name_H-M   'P 1'
#
loop_
_entity.id
_entity.type
_entity.pdbx_description
1 polymer ?
#
loop_
_entity_poly.entity_id
_entity_poly.type
_entity_poly.pdbx_seq_one_letter_code
_entity_poly.pdbx_strand_id
1 'polypeptide(L)'
;MLRLSIRPFGISSALLLGGCTVQGAPSFSLVGAYFPDWMLCGMIGIAAAVSLRVIFVLTGVDAILSLRLFTYLSLGVITALLTWLIWFGP
;
A
#
# COMPACT_ATOMS: atom_id res chain seq x y z
N MET A 1 33.51 -33.74 3.76
CA MET A 1 34.19 -32.55 4.34
C MET A 1 33.85 -31.33 3.50
N LEU A 2 32.75 -30.62 3.79
CA LEU A 2 32.45 -29.32 3.16
C LEU A 2 32.87 -28.21 4.14
N ARG A 3 33.92 -27.47 3.80
CA ARG A 3 34.27 -26.21 4.49
C ARG A 3 33.20 -25.18 4.13
N LEU A 4 32.26 -24.96 5.04
CA LEU A 4 31.38 -23.79 5.02
C LEU A 4 32.26 -22.55 5.21
N SER A 5 32.62 -21.92 4.09
CA SER A 5 33.26 -20.60 4.09
C SER A 5 32.23 -19.56 4.46
N ILE A 6 31.94 -19.45 5.76
CA ILE A 6 31.07 -18.40 6.31
C ILE A 6 31.81 -17.07 6.19
N ARG A 7 31.36 -16.25 5.24
CA ARG A 7 31.89 -14.89 5.05
C ARG A 7 31.49 -14.03 6.25
N PRO A 8 32.41 -13.30 6.90
CA PRO A 8 32.14 -12.52 8.11
C PRO A 8 31.10 -11.41 7.89
N PHE A 9 30.87 -11.01 6.64
CA PHE A 9 29.88 -10.01 6.25
C PHE A 9 28.43 -10.44 6.53
N GLY A 10 28.12 -11.74 6.52
CA GLY A 10 26.77 -12.25 6.79
C GLY A 10 26.36 -12.19 8.25
N ILE A 11 27.34 -12.25 9.17
CA ILE A 11 27.10 -12.28 10.62
C ILE A 11 26.69 -10.89 11.13
N SER A 12 27.33 -9.83 10.62
CA SER A 12 26.99 -8.43 10.96
C SER A 12 25.59 -8.05 10.49
N SER A 13 25.14 -8.55 9.33
CA SER A 13 23.78 -8.32 8.84
C SER A 13 22.74 -9.01 9.73
N ALA A 14 22.97 -10.25 10.16
CA ALA A 14 22.02 -10.98 11.02
C ALA A 14 21.79 -10.31 12.39
N LEU A 15 22.82 -9.66 12.96
CA LEU A 15 22.72 -8.91 14.21
C LEU A 15 21.84 -7.64 14.08
N LEU A 16 21.82 -7.02 12.89
CA LEU A 16 20.99 -5.84 12.60
C LEU A 16 19.51 -6.21 12.33
N LEU A 17 19.22 -7.47 12.04
CA LEU A 17 17.86 -8.00 11.82
C LEU A 17 17.20 -8.55 13.09
N GLY A 18 17.81 -8.39 14.28
CA GLY A 18 17.30 -8.92 15.55
C GLY A 18 15.93 -8.40 15.99
N GLY A 19 15.40 -7.35 15.36
CA GLY A 19 14.03 -6.86 15.58
C GLY A 19 12.95 -7.67 14.88
N CYS A 20 13.30 -8.57 13.95
CA CYS A 20 12.35 -9.46 13.28
C CYS A 20 12.00 -10.63 14.22
N THR A 21 10.92 -10.49 14.99
CA THR A 21 10.37 -11.60 15.79
C THR A 21 9.38 -12.42 14.96
N VAL A 22 9.30 -13.73 15.22
CA VAL A 22 8.34 -14.63 14.55
C VAL A 22 6.88 -14.18 14.77
N GLN A 23 6.65 -13.46 15.88
CA GLN A 23 5.32 -12.96 16.26
C GLN A 23 4.90 -11.69 15.50
N GLY A 24 5.79 -11.12 14.67
CA GLY A 24 5.52 -9.91 13.90
C GLY A 24 5.52 -8.64 14.75
N ALA A 25 5.45 -7.48 14.07
CA ALA A 25 5.27 -6.21 14.76
C ALA A 25 3.85 -6.12 15.34
N PRO A 26 3.67 -5.61 16.58
CA PRO A 26 2.35 -5.47 17.17
C PRO A 26 1.51 -4.49 16.33
N SER A 27 0.37 -4.99 15.82
CA SER A 27 -0.60 -4.19 15.06
C SER A 27 -1.73 -3.76 15.98
N PHE A 28 -1.92 -2.46 16.13
CA PHE A 28 -3.06 -1.88 16.84
C PHE A 28 -4.14 -1.48 15.83
N SER A 29 -5.40 -1.78 16.14
CA SER A 29 -6.52 -1.26 15.35
C SER A 29 -6.77 0.19 15.75
N LEU A 30 -6.72 1.10 14.78
CA LEU A 30 -7.08 2.51 14.97
C LEU A 30 -8.32 2.81 14.16
N VAL A 31 -9.45 3.02 14.84
CA VAL A 31 -10.70 3.48 14.21
C VAL A 31 -11.10 2.62 12.99
N GLY A 32 -10.96 1.30 13.11
CA GLY A 32 -11.30 0.36 12.04
C GLY A 32 -10.25 0.21 10.93
N ALA A 33 -9.13 0.95 11.00
CA ALA A 33 -7.95 0.71 10.19
C ALA A 33 -6.97 -0.19 10.97
N TYR A 34 -6.84 -1.45 10.54
CA TYR A 34 -5.87 -2.39 11.09
C TYR A 34 -5.02 -3.01 9.96
N PHE A 35 -3.91 -3.63 10.33
CA PHE A 35 -3.11 -4.32 9.33
C PHE A 35 -3.79 -5.65 8.96
N PRO A 36 -4.03 -5.99 7.68
CA PRO A 36 -3.63 -5.31 6.43
C PRO A 36 -4.77 -4.60 5.66
N ASP A 37 -5.96 -4.39 6.24
CA ASP A 37 -7.16 -3.97 5.50
C ASP A 37 -7.00 -2.62 4.81
N TRP A 38 -6.49 -1.60 5.52
CA TRP A 38 -6.37 -0.26 4.98
C TRP A 38 -5.31 -0.20 3.86
N MET A 39 -4.27 -1.03 3.95
CA MET A 39 -3.26 -1.16 2.89
C MET A 39 -3.89 -1.76 1.64
N LEU A 40 -4.71 -2.81 1.80
CA LEU A 40 -5.43 -3.42 0.68
C LEU A 40 -6.40 -2.41 0.03
N CYS A 41 -7.18 -1.69 0.84
CA CYS A 41 -8.10 -0.66 0.35
C CYS A 41 -7.35 0.49 -0.35
N GLY A 42 -6.21 0.92 0.21
CA GLY A 42 -5.34 1.93 -0.39
C GLY A 42 -4.76 1.47 -1.74
N MET A 43 -4.31 0.22 -1.85
CA MET A 43 -3.84 -0.35 -3.12
C MET A 43 -4.94 -0.38 -4.18
N ILE A 44 -6.17 -0.74 -3.80
CA ILE A 44 -7.33 -0.71 -4.70
C ILE A 44 -7.62 0.73 -5.15
N GLY A 45 -7.58 1.69 -4.23
CA GLY A 45 -7.75 3.11 -4.54
C GLY A 45 -6.68 3.64 -5.50
N ILE A 46 -5.41 3.26 -5.32
CA ILE A 46 -4.31 3.60 -6.23
C ILE A 46 -4.55 3.01 -7.62
N ALA A 47 -4.89 1.71 -7.69
CA ALA A 47 -5.17 1.04 -8.96
C ALA A 47 -6.34 1.71 -9.71
N ALA A 48 -7.39 2.08 -8.99
CA ALA A 48 -8.53 2.80 -9.55
C ALA A 48 -8.12 4.20 -10.05
N ALA A 49 -7.36 4.97 -9.27
CA ALA A 49 -6.91 6.30 -9.67
C ALA A 49 -6.03 6.26 -10.94
N VAL A 50 -5.12 5.30 -11.04
CA VAL A 50 -4.29 5.08 -12.23
C VAL A 50 -5.14 4.69 -13.44
N SER A 51 -6.10 3.78 -13.24
CA SER A 51 -7.01 3.35 -14.32
C SER A 51 -7.85 4.51 -14.84
N LEU A 52 -8.42 5.32 -13.94
CA LEU A 52 -9.19 6.51 -14.28
C LEU A 52 -8.34 7.56 -14.99
N ARG A 53 -7.09 7.75 -14.56
CA ARG A 53 -6.13 8.63 -15.25
C ARG A 53 -5.91 8.19 -16.69
N VAL A 54 -5.70 6.90 -16.94
CA VAL A 54 -5.54 6.37 -18.29
C VAL A 54 -6.80 6.63 -19.12
N ILE A 55 -7.98 6.30 -18.58
CA ILE A 55 -9.26 6.50 -19.28
C ILE A 55 -9.47 7.98 -19.63
N PHE A 56 -9.24 8.90 -18.69
CA PHE A 56 -9.48 10.35 -18.90
C PHE A 56 -8.48 10.99 -19.86
N VAL A 57 -7.25 10.49 -19.90
CA VAL A 57 -6.27 10.91 -20.92
C VAL A 57 -6.72 10.44 -22.30
N LEU A 58 -7.18 9.19 -22.42
CA LEU A 58 -7.64 8.63 -23.70
C LEU A 58 -8.91 9.31 -24.22
N THR A 59 -9.81 9.72 -23.34
CA THR A 59 -11.06 10.42 -23.72
C THR A 59 -10.88 11.95 -23.89
N GLY A 60 -9.69 12.49 -23.61
CA GLY A 60 -9.41 13.93 -23.69
C GLY A 60 -9.97 14.75 -22.52
N VAL A 61 -10.66 14.13 -21.55
CA VAL A 61 -11.19 14.80 -20.35
C VAL A 61 -10.07 15.38 -19.50
N ASP A 62 -8.89 14.75 -19.49
CA ASP A 62 -7.78 15.25 -18.69
C ASP A 62 -7.33 16.68 -19.06
N ALA A 63 -7.55 17.10 -20.30
CA ALA A 63 -7.16 18.42 -20.78
C ALA A 63 -7.99 19.56 -20.17
N ILE A 64 -9.22 19.28 -19.73
CA ILE A 64 -10.12 20.28 -19.12
C ILE A 64 -9.99 20.34 -17.58
N LEU A 65 -9.27 19.41 -16.96
CA LEU A 65 -9.08 19.40 -15.51
C LEU A 65 -7.98 20.42 -15.10
N SER A 66 -8.38 21.46 -14.36
CA SER A 66 -7.44 22.43 -13.77
C SER A 66 -6.63 21.85 -12.60
N LEU A 67 -7.25 21.00 -11.76
CA LEU A 67 -6.66 20.45 -10.53
C LEU A 67 -6.46 18.93 -10.59
N ARG A 68 -5.82 18.46 -11.65
CA ARG A 68 -5.66 17.02 -11.97
C ARG A 68 -5.23 16.18 -10.77
N LEU A 69 -4.16 16.58 -10.09
CA LEU A 69 -3.60 15.80 -8.98
C LEU A 69 -4.62 15.63 -7.84
N PHE A 70 -5.32 16.71 -7.48
CA PHE A 70 -6.35 16.66 -6.44
C PHE A 70 -7.54 15.78 -6.85
N THR A 71 -7.96 15.85 -8.11
CA THR A 71 -9.07 15.03 -8.63
C THR A 71 -8.74 13.54 -8.63
N TYR A 72 -7.56 13.12 -9.11
CA TYR A 72 -7.21 11.70 -9.10
C TYR A 72 -6.95 11.19 -7.69
N LEU A 73 -6.37 12.03 -6.82
CA LEU A 73 -6.19 11.69 -5.40
C LEU A 73 -7.55 11.49 -4.71
N SER A 74 -8.50 12.41 -4.91
CA SER A 74 -9.82 12.28 -4.29
C SER A 74 -10.59 11.07 -4.80
N LEU A 75 -10.52 10.77 -6.11
CA LEU A 75 -11.11 9.54 -6.68
C LEU A 75 -10.48 8.28 -6.09
N GLY A 76 -9.16 8.25 -5.90
CA GLY A 76 -8.45 7.15 -5.24
C GLY A 76 -8.85 6.99 -3.76
N VAL A 77 -8.96 8.09 -3.02
CA VAL A 77 -9.39 8.06 -1.61
C VAL A 77 -10.85 7.61 -1.49
N ILE A 78 -11.74 8.13 -2.33
CA ILE A 78 -13.15 7.71 -2.36
C ILE A 78 -13.26 6.22 -2.64
N THR A 79 -12.55 5.71 -3.63
CA THR A 79 -12.57 4.27 -3.95
C THR A 79 -12.00 3.40 -2.84
N ALA A 80 -10.92 3.83 -2.18
CA ALA A 80 -10.40 3.14 -1.00
C ALA A 80 -11.42 3.10 0.15
N LEU A 81 -12.06 4.23 0.45
CA LEU A 81 -13.06 4.33 1.53
C LEU A 81 -14.34 3.54 1.20
N LEU A 82 -14.79 3.55 -0.06
CA LEU A 82 -15.92 2.73 -0.51
C LEU A 82 -15.61 1.24 -0.39
N THR A 83 -14.41 0.83 -0.77
CA THR A 83 -13.96 -0.56 -0.63
C THR A 83 -13.96 -0.97 0.83
N TRP A 84 -13.43 -0.10 1.70
CA TRP A 84 -13.46 -0.34 3.14
C TRP A 84 -14.89 -0.44 3.67
N LEU A 85 -15.79 0.46 3.27
CA LEU A 85 -17.18 0.48 3.71
C LEU A 85 -17.96 -0.77 3.26
N ILE A 86 -17.74 -1.23 2.03
CA ILE A 86 -18.43 -2.40 1.47
C ILE A 86 -17.96 -3.69 2.14
N TRP A 87 -16.66 -3.80 2.48
CA TRP A 87 -16.07 -5.05 2.95
C TRP A 87 -15.96 -5.15 4.48
N PHE A 88 -15.73 -4.02 5.15
CA PHE A 88 -15.46 -3.93 6.59
C PHE A 88 -16.39 -2.96 7.32
N GLY A 89 -17.33 -2.32 6.61
CA GLY A 89 -18.36 -1.50 7.23
C GLY A 89 -19.22 -2.29 8.23
N PRO A 90 -19.94 -1.59 9.13
CA PRO A 90 -20.72 -2.20 10.21
C PRO A 90 -21.83 -3.14 9.74
#